data_AF-A0A382EWE2-F1
#
_entry.id   AF-A0A382EWE2-F1
#
_cell.length_a   1.000
_cell.length_b   1.000
_cell.length_c   1.000
_cell.angle_alpha   90.00
_cell.angle_beta   90.00
_cell.angle_gamma   90.00
#
_symmetry.space_group_name_H-M   'P 1'
#
loop_
_entity.id
_entity.type
_entity.pdbx_description
1 polymer ?
#
loop_
_entity_poly.entity_id
_entity_poly.type
_entity_poly.pdbx_seq_one_letter_code
_entity_poly.pdbx_strand_id
1 'polypeptide(L)' 'MSETTVSEANNGNDSRASNISEATIRLAGNSQDGIQSIGGFLARLAGRSEREVMTMMTIPSTISGGASIFQ' A
#
# COMPACT_ATOMS: atom_id res chain seq x y z
N MET A 1 -35.87 11.34 10.91
CA MET A 1 -34.52 10.91 11.32
C MET A 1 -34.31 9.54 10.71
N SER A 2 -33.49 9.45 9.67
CA SER A 2 -33.34 8.22 8.87
C SER A 2 -32.40 7.25 9.58
N GLU A 3 -32.86 6.00 9.69
CA GLU A 3 -32.19 4.89 10.33
C GLU A 3 -31.10 4.35 9.39
N THR A 4 -29.83 4.45 9.81
CA THR A 4 -28.70 3.86 9.06
C THR A 4 -28.52 2.42 9.52
N THR A 5 -29.01 1.47 8.73
CA THR A 5 -28.73 0.04 8.93
C THR A 5 -27.27 -0.24 8.57
N VAL A 6 -26.45 -0.54 9.57
CA VAL A 6 -25.08 -1.02 9.36
C VAL A 6 -25.17 -2.50 8.99
N SER A 7 -24.95 -2.82 7.71
CA SER A 7 -24.83 -4.20 7.26
C SER A 7 -23.60 -4.86 7.88
N GLU A 8 -23.82 -5.89 8.68
CA GLU A 8 -22.78 -6.71 9.29
C GLU A 8 -21.95 -7.40 8.18
N ALA A 9 -20.66 -7.06 8.11
CA ALA A 9 -19.74 -7.72 7.21
C ALA A 9 -19.47 -9.14 7.73
N ASN A 10 -20.16 -10.12 7.13
CA ASN A 10 -19.93 -11.54 7.27
C ASN A 10 -18.45 -11.89 6.99
N ASN A 11 -17.63 -11.93 8.03
CA ASN A 11 -16.28 -12.49 7.96
C ASN A 11 -16.37 -13.98 8.22
N GLY A 12 -16.79 -14.70 7.17
CA GLY A 12 -16.67 -16.15 7.10
C GLY A 12 -15.21 -16.55 7.36
N ASN A 13 -15.01 -17.13 8.54
CA ASN A 13 -13.81 -17.83 8.97
C ASN A 13 -13.58 -19.06 8.08
N ASP A 14 -12.92 -18.86 6.94
CA ASP A 14 -12.33 -19.91 6.10
C ASP A 14 -11.14 -19.36 5.30
N SER A 15 -10.26 -18.59 5.95
CA SER A 15 -8.97 -18.20 5.38
C SER A 15 -8.00 -19.38 5.41
N ARG A 16 -8.25 -20.39 4.57
CA ARG A 16 -7.15 -21.21 4.05
C ARG A 16 -6.14 -20.23 3.48
N ALA A 17 -5.00 -20.09 4.14
CA ALA A 17 -3.91 -19.22 3.69
C ALA A 17 -3.53 -19.67 2.27
N SER A 18 -4.11 -19.01 1.27
CA SER A 18 -3.74 -19.18 -0.11
C SER A 18 -2.27 -18.81 -0.21
N ASN A 19 -1.44 -19.66 -0.82
CA ASN A 19 -0.07 -19.30 -1.11
C ASN A 19 -0.09 -18.04 -2.01
N ILE A 20 0.31 -16.90 -1.45
CA ILE A 20 0.38 -15.63 -2.18
C ILE A 20 1.69 -15.63 -2.98
N SER A 21 1.59 -15.84 -4.29
CA SER A 21 2.75 -15.83 -5.19
C SER A 21 3.27 -14.43 -5.46
N GLU A 22 2.39 -13.44 -5.53
CA GLU A 22 2.70 -12.04 -5.83
C GLU A 22 1.79 -11.12 -5.01
N ALA A 23 2.33 -10.00 -4.55
CA ALA A 23 1.58 -8.96 -3.86
C ALA A 23 2.02 -7.59 -4.37
N THR A 24 1.06 -6.72 -4.65
CA THR A 24 1.30 -5.31 -4.99
C THR A 24 0.85 -4.43 -3.83
N ILE A 25 1.72 -3.55 -3.36
CA ILE A 25 1.42 -2.58 -2.30
C ILE A 25 1.45 -1.19 -2.93
N ARG A 26 0.41 -0.38 -2.74
CA ARG A 26 0.38 1.00 -3.22
C ARG A 26 0.15 1.96 -2.07
N LEU A 27 1.04 2.95 -1.98
CA LEU A 27 0.98 4.04 -1.03
C LEU A 27 0.68 5.32 -1.80
N ALA A 28 -0.36 6.05 -1.39
CA ALA A 28 -0.72 7.35 -1.95
C ALA A 28 -0.75 8.38 -0.82
N GLY A 29 -0.26 9.59 -1.10
CA GLY A 29 -0.19 10.68 -0.13
C GLY A 29 0.56 11.86 -0.71
N ASN A 30 0.81 12.90 0.09
CA ASN A 30 1.72 13.93 -0.36
C ASN A 30 3.17 13.43 -0.29
N SER A 31 4.02 13.87 -1.22
CA SER A 31 5.43 13.46 -1.27
C SER A 31 6.18 13.72 0.04
N GLN A 32 5.77 14.77 0.78
CA GLN A 32 6.37 15.19 2.05
C GLN A 32 5.93 14.34 3.24
N ASP A 33 4.86 13.57 3.10
CA ASP A 33 4.37 12.69 4.17
C ASP A 33 5.25 11.44 4.33
N GLY A 34 6.31 11.31 3.52
CA GLY A 34 7.29 10.25 3.61
C GLY A 34 6.87 8.96 2.91
N ILE A 35 5.89 9.00 2.00
CA ILE A 35 5.40 7.80 1.30
C ILE A 35 6.51 7.08 0.52
N GLN A 36 7.48 7.81 0.00
CA GLN A 36 8.66 7.25 -0.69
C GLN A 36 9.63 6.62 0.31
N SER A 37 9.81 7.23 1.48
CA SER A 37 10.69 6.74 2.53
C SER A 37 10.17 5.41 3.10
N ILE A 38 8.87 5.34 3.41
CA ILE A 38 8.25 4.11 3.92
C ILE A 38 8.15 3.05 2.82
N GLY A 39 7.78 3.43 1.59
CA GLY A 39 7.75 2.52 0.44
C GLY A 39 9.12 1.92 0.15
N GLY A 40 10.17 2.76 0.09
CA GLY A 40 11.55 2.31 -0.10
C GLY A 40 12.09 1.50 1.08
N PHE A 41 11.60 1.72 2.29
CA PHE A 41 11.91 0.87 3.44
C PHE A 41 11.29 -0.53 3.28
N LEU A 42 10.00 -0.61 2.92
CA LEU A 42 9.31 -1.88 2.67
C LEU A 42 9.94 -2.66 1.51
N ALA A 43 10.28 -1.99 0.41
CA ALA A 43 10.94 -2.62 -0.73
C ALA A 43 12.29 -3.25 -0.33
N ARG A 44 13.08 -2.57 0.51
CA ARG A 44 14.35 -3.10 1.04
C ARG A 44 14.14 -4.28 1.98
N LEU A 45 13.11 -4.25 2.83
CA LEU A 45 12.76 -5.40 3.69
C LEU A 45 12.31 -6.60 2.86
N ALA A 46 11.48 -6.39 1.84
CA ALA A 46 11.02 -7.43 0.93
C ALA A 46 12.19 -8.05 0.15
N GLY A 47 13.12 -7.22 -0.36
CA GLY A 47 14.30 -7.69 -1.08
C GLY A 47 15.28 -8.49 -0.20
N ARG A 48 15.35 -8.21 1.11
CA ARG A 48 16.11 -9.04 2.07
C ARG A 48 15.47 -10.40 2.34
N SER A 49 14.22 -10.59 1.93
CA SER A 49 13.47 -11.84 2.12
C SER A 49 13.53 -12.76 0.89
N GLU A 50 14.57 -12.60 0.05
CA GLU A 50 14.82 -13.35 -1.19
C GLU A 50 13.66 -13.31 -2.20
N ARG A 51 12.80 -12.28 -2.12
CA ARG A 51 11.70 -12.05 -3.05
C ARG A 51 12.13 -11.07 -4.12
N GLU A 52 11.64 -11.27 -5.34
CA GLU A 52 11.77 -10.27 -6.40
C GLU A 52 10.91 -9.06 -6.06
N VAL A 53 11.50 -7.87 -6.11
CA VAL A 53 10.83 -6.61 -5.77
C VAL A 53 11.00 -5.65 -6.93
N MET A 54 9.87 -5.15 -7.42
CA MET A 54 9.82 -4.04 -8.36
C MET A 54 9.16 -2.86 -7.67
N THR A 55 9.70 -1.66 -7.90
CA THR A 55 9.12 -0.42 -7.38
C THR A 55 8.81 0.56 -8.50
N MET A 56 7.76 1.34 -8.31
CA MET A 56 7.39 2.44 -9.19
C MET A 56 6.98 3.64 -8.34
N MET A 57 7.41 4.84 -8.74
CA MET A 57 7.06 6.07 -8.05
C MET A 57 6.58 7.13 -9.03
N THR A 58 5.56 7.89 -8.63
CA THR A 58 5.13 9.11 -9.28
C THR A 58 5.40 10.28 -8.35
N ILE A 59 6.33 11.15 -8.76
CA ILE A 59 6.78 12.31 -7.98
C ILE A 59 6.19 13.60 -8.60
N PRO A 60 5.57 14.49 -7.82
CA PRO A 60 5.08 15.77 -8.31
C PRO A 60 6.24 16.70 -8.68
N SER A 61 6.03 17.56 -9.68
CA SER A 61 7.06 18.48 -10.18
C SER A 61 7.35 19.69 -9.26
N THR A 62 6.75 19.75 -8.07
CA THR A 62 6.82 20.85 -7.12
C THR A 62 7.66 20.50 -5.89
N ILE A 63 8.63 21.37 -5.55
CA ILE A 63 9.53 21.20 -4.39
C ILE A 63 8.77 21.19 -3.06
N SER A 64 7.68 21.97 -2.97
CA SER A 64 6.78 21.98 -1.80
C SER A 64 6.01 20.67 -1.63
N GLY A 65 6.12 19.76 -2.60
CA GLY A 65 5.42 18.50 -2.66
C GLY A 65 4.07 18.58 -3.35
N GLY A 66 3.31 17.49 -3.24
CA GLY A 66 1.99 17.30 -3.83
C GLY A 66 1.59 15.83 -3.87
N ALA A 67 0.43 15.54 -4.46
CA ALA A 67 -0.08 14.19 -4.61
C ALA A 67 0.93 13.28 -5.32
N SER A 68 1.20 12.13 -4.71
CA SER A 68 2.27 11.23 -5.08
C SER A 68 1.84 9.77 -4.88
N ILE A 69 2.52 8.87 -5.57
CA ILE A 69 2.31 7.42 -5.45
C ILE A 69 3.65 6.71 -5.30
N PHE A 70 3.72 5.74 -4.41
CA PHE A 70 4.75 4.71 -4.38
C PHE A 70 4.09 3.35 -4.51
N GLN A 71 4.63 2.48 -5.35
CA GLN A 71 4.21 1.10 -5.53
C GLN A 71 5.42 0.18 -5.42
#